data_AF-M1K5N1-F1
#
_entry.id   AF-M1K5N1-F1
#
_cell.length_a   1.000
_cell.length_b   1.000
_cell.length_c   1.000
_cell.angle_alpha   90.00
_cell.angle_beta   90.00
_cell.angle_gamma   90.00
#
_symmetry.space_group_name_H-M   'P 1'
#
loop_
_entity.id
_entity.type
_entity.pdbx_description
1 polymer ?
#
loop_
_entity_poly.entity_id
_entity_poly.type
_entity_poly.pdbx_seq_one_letter_code
_entity_poly.pdbx_strand_id
1 'polypeptide(L)'
;MFGSVFTIALFAGYTMGEGIHGQDIQVLDRLKIVPSPSMIGMLKDMKSIFSYVSEDEKFEGEGVEIKHDGRMFVVPKAEDVEGAVDVLRKYPAPTEEIVKVMKSGSGGLNSKQGNFIVYFLDGSGYKADLRSNMEGSSAFISTDLSLASELEVPVPGIYGHNASDDLSYKLSFSNESTKKILSLSNLPVFGFTSAANISLYRSFDGTIFYIFFDTNRGEDIMKEYSGSLDSFRSDVRVILIPSLKGNIDIGEYGLAEENLPGCVSISEDGGKYVLKNANRESLVGFVRDVLDKKAEIFYKSQEEPEDNSSRSVKVVTRNNIKSHLEDVGKDRLIVFGTERCPHCIRVKPIVEKLGEIAKDNADGKVLVGYCDVDLNDITDLEIRFVPTLLLFKAGGKESVQYSGGERNLQNLISFIRESGGLGIDLSKFVPAEPEQRRFEAGDDAKGPREDDIRAEL
;
A
#
# COMPACT_ATOMS: atom_id res chain seq x y z
N MET A 1 -29.59 -63.37 -17.35
CA MET A 1 -28.70 -64.51 -17.06
C MET A 1 -28.46 -64.47 -15.55
N PHE A 2 -29.26 -65.19 -14.73
CA PHE A 2 -29.05 -66.59 -14.32
C PHE A 2 -27.65 -66.82 -13.74
N GLY A 3 -27.40 -67.32 -12.52
CA GLY A 3 -28.23 -67.86 -11.43
C GLY A 3 -27.45 -67.71 -10.09
N SER A 4 -28.06 -67.64 -8.91
CA SER A 4 -28.73 -68.73 -8.15
C SER A 4 -27.79 -69.88 -7.80
N VAL A 5 -27.51 -70.14 -6.51
CA VAL A 5 -27.62 -71.46 -5.82
C VAL A 5 -27.55 -71.30 -4.28
N PHE A 6 -28.66 -71.69 -3.63
CA PHE A 6 -28.93 -72.37 -2.33
C PHE A 6 -28.19 -72.04 -1.01
N THR A 7 -28.82 -71.71 0.14
CA THR A 7 -29.85 -72.28 1.08
C THR A 7 -29.35 -73.22 2.22
N ILE A 8 -29.73 -72.83 3.46
CA ILE A 8 -30.27 -73.62 4.63
C ILE A 8 -29.32 -74.14 5.76
N ALA A 9 -29.48 -73.47 6.92
CA ALA A 9 -29.76 -73.92 8.30
C ALA A 9 -28.74 -74.69 9.18
N LEU A 10 -28.55 -74.22 10.43
CA LEU A 10 -29.21 -74.72 11.66
C LEU A 10 -28.71 -74.01 12.94
N PHE A 11 -29.60 -74.00 13.94
CA PHE A 11 -29.50 -73.45 15.31
C PHE A 11 -28.51 -74.19 16.24
N ALA A 12 -28.30 -73.58 17.42
CA ALA A 12 -27.62 -74.05 18.66
C ALA A 12 -26.15 -73.61 18.77
N GLY A 13 -25.62 -73.13 19.89
CA GLY A 13 -26.10 -73.00 21.26
C GLY A 13 -24.99 -72.32 22.09
N TYR A 14 -25.34 -71.98 23.33
CA TYR A 14 -24.58 -71.21 24.31
C TYR A 14 -23.09 -71.57 24.56
N THR A 15 -22.39 -70.54 25.04
CA THR A 15 -21.32 -70.49 26.06
C THR A 15 -19.83 -70.60 25.70
N MET A 16 -19.19 -69.44 25.91
CA MET A 16 -17.97 -69.19 26.69
C MET A 16 -16.62 -69.71 26.20
N GLY A 17 -15.75 -68.73 25.92
CA GLY A 17 -14.33 -68.82 26.23
C GLY A 17 -13.42 -68.42 25.08
N GLU A 18 -13.30 -67.13 24.77
CA GLU A 18 -12.17 -66.65 23.97
C GLU A 18 -11.31 -65.70 24.81
N GLY A 19 -10.04 -66.09 24.91
CA GLY A 19 -8.99 -65.35 25.58
C GLY A 19 -8.74 -64.01 24.90
N ILE A 20 -8.45 -63.03 25.75
CA ILE A 20 -8.06 -61.68 25.36
C ILE A 20 -6.68 -61.76 24.69
N HIS A 21 -6.56 -61.28 23.44
CA HIS A 21 -5.28 -61.08 22.78
C HIS A 21 -4.56 -59.86 23.39
N GLY A 22 -3.32 -60.06 23.85
CA GLY A 22 -2.51 -59.09 24.59
C GLY A 22 -1.99 -57.86 23.83
N GLN A 23 -2.61 -57.47 22.71
CA GLN A 23 -2.22 -56.27 21.95
C GLN A 23 -3.05 -55.03 22.32
N ASP A 24 -4.30 -55.17 22.78
CA ASP A 24 -5.17 -54.03 23.09
C ASP A 24 -4.84 -53.34 24.43
N ILE A 25 -4.24 -54.08 25.38
CA ILE A 25 -3.79 -53.52 26.66
C ILE A 25 -2.57 -52.59 26.47
N GLN A 26 -1.75 -52.81 25.44
CA GLN A 26 -0.56 -52.00 25.19
C GLN A 26 -0.84 -50.60 24.63
N VAL A 27 -2.04 -50.34 24.09
CA VAL A 27 -2.43 -49.03 23.55
C VAL A 27 -2.92 -48.10 24.67
N LEU A 28 -3.66 -48.65 25.64
CA LEU A 28 -4.17 -47.90 26.79
C LEU A 28 -3.06 -47.57 27.80
N ASP A 29 -2.08 -48.47 27.98
CA ASP A 29 -0.93 -48.25 28.87
C ASP A 29 0.04 -47.17 28.33
N ARG A 30 0.07 -46.95 27.01
CA ARG A 30 0.87 -45.88 26.37
C ARG A 30 0.25 -44.49 26.49
N LEU A 31 -1.06 -44.39 26.74
CA LEU A 31 -1.77 -43.10 26.81
C LEU A 31 -1.99 -42.59 28.24
N LYS A 32 -1.61 -43.37 29.29
CA LYS A 32 -1.84 -43.05 30.72
C LYS A 32 -3.24 -42.46 31.00
N ILE A 33 -4.25 -42.99 30.34
CA ILE A 33 -5.65 -42.64 30.61
C ILE A 33 -6.06 -43.42 31.85
N VAL A 34 -6.51 -42.74 32.90
CA VAL A 34 -7.02 -43.36 34.14
C VAL A 34 -8.55 -43.33 34.08
N PRO A 35 -9.21 -44.42 33.64
CA PRO A 35 -10.66 -44.47 33.63
C PRO A 35 -11.22 -44.63 35.04
N SER A 36 -12.30 -43.91 35.34
CA SER A 36 -13.07 -44.11 36.56
C SER A 36 -13.78 -45.49 36.56
N PRO A 37 -14.18 -46.05 37.72
CA PRO A 37 -14.89 -47.34 37.80
C PRO A 37 -16.19 -47.41 36.96
N SER A 38 -16.82 -46.27 36.68
CA SER A 38 -17.97 -46.16 35.78
C SER A 38 -17.60 -46.32 34.29
N MET A 39 -16.36 -45.98 33.89
CA MET A 39 -15.85 -46.13 32.52
C MET A 39 -15.55 -47.59 32.14
N ILE A 40 -15.22 -48.46 33.12
CA ILE A 40 -14.97 -49.90 32.86
C ILE A 40 -16.27 -50.61 32.43
N GLY A 41 -17.43 -50.13 32.89
CA GLY A 41 -18.73 -50.58 32.41
C GLY A 41 -19.02 -50.14 30.97
N MET A 42 -18.78 -48.86 30.65
CA MET A 42 -19.05 -48.27 29.32
C MET A 42 -18.12 -48.77 28.20
N LEU A 43 -16.86 -49.10 28.51
CA LEU A 43 -15.92 -49.67 27.53
C LEU A 43 -16.33 -51.08 27.06
N LYS A 44 -17.11 -51.82 27.86
CA LYS A 44 -17.63 -53.13 27.50
C LYS A 44 -18.74 -53.05 26.45
N ASP A 45 -19.41 -51.91 26.38
CA ASP A 45 -20.51 -51.63 25.43
C ASP A 45 -20.04 -50.87 24.17
N MET A 46 -18.75 -50.49 24.10
CA MET A 46 -18.15 -49.68 23.02
C MET A 46 -17.91 -50.40 21.68
N LYS A 47 -18.36 -51.65 21.49
CA LYS A 47 -18.38 -52.30 20.15
C LYS A 47 -19.72 -52.17 19.41
N SER A 48 -20.76 -51.58 20.01
CA SER A 48 -22.13 -51.67 19.45
C SER A 48 -22.84 -50.34 19.12
N ILE A 49 -22.23 -49.17 19.29
CA ILE A 49 -22.97 -47.89 19.13
C ILE A 49 -22.31 -46.99 18.07
N PHE A 50 -22.11 -47.54 16.87
CA PHE A 50 -22.40 -46.81 15.63
C PHE A 50 -23.90 -47.02 15.34
N SER A 51 -24.77 -46.39 16.12
CA SER A 51 -26.16 -46.05 15.74
C SER A 51 -26.88 -45.46 16.96
N TYR A 52 -27.63 -44.40 16.72
CA TYR A 52 -28.47 -43.65 17.67
C TYR A 52 -27.77 -42.60 18.53
N VAL A 53 -27.78 -41.39 17.98
CA VAL A 53 -28.09 -40.18 18.76
C VAL A 53 -29.49 -40.37 19.35
N SER A 54 -29.61 -40.24 20.67
CA SER A 54 -30.84 -39.77 21.29
C SER A 54 -30.47 -38.61 22.22
N GLU A 55 -31.26 -37.56 22.07
CA GLU A 55 -31.24 -36.31 22.82
C GLU A 55 -31.27 -36.55 24.34
N ASP A 56 -30.75 -35.56 25.07
CA ASP A 56 -30.88 -35.35 26.52
C ASP A 56 -30.05 -36.22 27.47
N GLU A 57 -28.71 -36.08 27.43
CA GLU A 57 -27.91 -36.12 28.66
C GLU A 57 -26.97 -34.91 28.72
N LYS A 58 -27.36 -33.92 29.53
CA LYS A 58 -26.42 -32.90 30.02
C LYS A 58 -25.40 -33.62 30.91
N PHE A 59 -24.15 -33.70 30.45
CA PHE A 59 -23.04 -34.07 31.32
C PHE A 59 -22.86 -32.98 32.39
N GLU A 60 -23.33 -33.26 33.60
CA GLU A 60 -22.88 -32.56 34.80
C GLU A 60 -21.50 -33.12 35.20
N GLY A 61 -20.44 -32.54 34.65
CA GLY A 61 -19.05 -32.93 34.95
C GLY A 61 -18.04 -32.14 34.12
N GLU A 62 -16.82 -32.01 34.64
CA GLU A 62 -15.73 -31.06 34.28
C GLU A 62 -15.18 -31.09 32.82
N GLY A 63 -15.93 -31.61 31.85
CA GLY A 63 -15.48 -31.77 30.46
C GLY A 63 -14.59 -33.01 30.26
N VAL A 64 -14.13 -33.22 29.04
CA VAL A 64 -13.20 -34.30 28.67
C VAL A 64 -11.77 -33.75 28.70
N GLU A 65 -10.94 -34.29 29.60
CA GLU A 65 -9.51 -33.98 29.66
C GLU A 65 -8.73 -34.71 28.57
N ILE A 66 -8.00 -33.95 27.77
CA ILE A 66 -7.12 -34.42 26.70
C ILE A 66 -5.68 -34.09 27.11
N LYS A 67 -4.82 -35.11 27.19
CA LYS A 67 -3.39 -34.93 27.47
C LYS A 67 -2.56 -35.27 26.24
N HIS A 68 -1.78 -34.32 25.76
CA HIS A 68 -0.92 -34.50 24.59
C HIS A 68 0.36 -33.67 24.72
N ASP A 69 1.52 -34.32 24.64
CA ASP A 69 2.83 -33.65 24.65
C ASP A 69 3.02 -32.68 25.83
N GLY A 70 2.69 -33.15 27.04
CA GLY A 70 2.77 -32.35 28.28
C GLY A 70 1.68 -31.28 28.45
N ARG A 71 0.82 -31.06 27.44
CA ARG A 71 -0.30 -30.11 27.48
C ARG A 71 -1.57 -30.80 27.95
N MET A 72 -2.41 -30.05 28.67
CA MET A 72 -3.72 -30.48 29.15
C MET A 72 -4.77 -29.55 28.56
N PHE A 73 -5.77 -30.14 27.92
CA PHE A 73 -6.85 -29.42 27.26
C PHE A 73 -8.18 -30.01 27.67
N VAL A 74 -9.16 -29.18 28.03
CA VAL A 74 -10.46 -29.63 28.54
C VAL A 74 -11.53 -29.20 27.56
N VAL A 75 -12.22 -30.14 26.93
CA VAL A 75 -13.34 -29.83 26.02
C VAL A 75 -14.68 -30.10 26.70
N PRO A 76 -15.69 -29.23 26.52
CA PRO A 76 -16.97 -29.37 27.22
C PRO A 76 -17.84 -30.51 26.68
N LYS A 77 -17.58 -31.01 25.47
CA LYS A 77 -18.38 -32.05 24.81
C LYS A 77 -17.51 -33.14 24.19
N ALA A 78 -18.05 -34.36 24.12
CA ALA A 78 -17.36 -35.50 23.50
C ALA A 78 -17.17 -35.34 21.98
N GLU A 79 -18.13 -34.73 21.28
CA GLU A 79 -18.08 -34.46 19.82
C GLU A 79 -16.90 -33.57 19.42
N ASP A 80 -16.34 -32.84 20.38
CA ASP A 80 -15.33 -31.83 20.21
C ASP A 80 -13.90 -32.36 20.44
N VAL A 81 -13.76 -33.60 20.93
CA VAL A 81 -12.48 -34.23 21.29
C VAL A 81 -11.58 -34.42 20.07
N GLU A 82 -12.13 -34.89 18.95
CA GLU A 82 -11.37 -35.18 17.73
C GLU A 82 -10.71 -33.91 17.17
N GLY A 83 -11.47 -32.83 17.03
CA GLY A 83 -10.96 -31.54 16.57
C GLY A 83 -9.90 -30.95 17.50
N ALA A 84 -10.08 -31.07 18.82
CA ALA A 84 -9.08 -30.63 19.78
C ALA A 84 -7.77 -31.44 19.70
N VAL A 85 -7.87 -32.77 19.53
CA VAL A 85 -6.69 -33.64 19.35
C VAL A 85 -5.96 -33.32 18.05
N ASP A 86 -6.67 -33.08 16.96
CA ASP A 86 -6.07 -32.74 15.66
C ASP A 86 -5.28 -31.43 15.72
N VAL A 87 -5.84 -30.43 16.40
CA VAL A 87 -5.16 -29.15 16.65
C VAL A 87 -3.89 -29.36 17.49
N LEU A 88 -3.95 -30.13 18.58
CA LEU A 88 -2.78 -30.41 19.42
C LEU A 88 -1.69 -31.22 18.72
N ARG A 89 -2.06 -32.10 17.77
CA ARG A 89 -1.11 -32.87 16.94
C ARG A 89 -0.46 -32.02 15.86
N LYS A 90 -1.23 -31.09 15.26
CA LYS A 90 -0.77 -30.23 14.17
C LYS A 90 0.26 -29.21 14.64
N TYR A 91 0.15 -28.73 15.88
CA TYR A 91 1.02 -27.69 16.43
C TYR A 91 1.76 -28.17 17.69
N PRO A 92 3.09 -28.03 17.76
CA PRO A 92 3.85 -28.39 18.95
C PRO A 92 3.60 -27.43 20.12
N ALA A 93 3.97 -27.86 21.33
CA ALA A 93 4.07 -26.97 22.49
C ALA A 93 5.21 -25.95 22.29
N PRO A 94 5.12 -24.72 22.83
CA PRO A 94 6.25 -23.79 22.82
C PRO A 94 7.44 -24.37 23.58
N THR A 95 8.64 -24.25 23.02
CA THR A 95 9.89 -24.72 23.65
C THR A 95 10.28 -23.84 24.84
N GLU A 96 11.17 -24.33 25.71
CA GLU A 96 11.69 -23.54 26.84
C GLU A 96 12.35 -22.23 26.40
N GLU A 97 13.03 -22.25 25.24
CA GLU A 97 13.64 -21.05 24.64
C GLU A 97 12.58 -20.02 24.24
N ILE A 98 11.50 -20.46 23.60
CA ILE A 98 10.37 -19.59 23.23
C ILE A 98 9.71 -18.99 24.46
N VAL A 99 9.46 -19.81 25.49
CA VAL A 99 8.90 -19.33 26.76
C VAL A 99 9.82 -18.29 27.41
N LYS A 100 11.14 -18.48 27.35
CA LYS A 100 12.11 -17.52 27.86
C LYS A 100 12.06 -16.18 27.10
N VAL A 101 11.98 -16.21 25.77
CA VAL A 101 11.82 -15.00 24.93
C VAL A 101 10.53 -14.27 25.28
N MET A 102 9.41 -15.01 25.44
CA MET A 102 8.13 -14.40 25.83
C MET A 102 8.20 -13.67 27.18
N LYS A 103 8.91 -14.25 28.16
CA LYS A 103 9.04 -13.66 29.51
C LYS A 103 10.04 -12.51 29.60
N SER A 104 11.11 -12.52 28.79
CA SER A 104 12.16 -11.49 28.88
C SER A 104 11.77 -10.17 28.20
N GLY A 105 10.74 -10.14 27.35
CA GLY A 105 10.21 -8.93 26.73
C GLY A 105 11.11 -8.26 25.67
N SER A 106 12.41 -8.53 25.70
CA SER A 106 13.40 -8.19 24.68
C SER A 106 14.50 -9.25 24.64
N GLY A 107 14.96 -9.59 23.44
CA GLY A 107 15.91 -10.65 23.19
C GLY A 107 17.30 -10.36 23.75
N GLY A 108 17.55 -10.73 24.99
CA GLY A 108 18.91 -10.98 25.47
C GLY A 108 19.53 -12.15 24.71
N LEU A 109 20.50 -11.83 23.84
CA LEU A 109 21.43 -12.72 23.14
C LEU A 109 20.86 -13.63 22.03
N ASN A 110 21.31 -13.38 20.79
CA ASN A 110 21.49 -14.39 19.74
C ASN A 110 20.34 -15.40 19.54
N SER A 111 19.07 -14.96 19.46
CA SER A 111 17.98 -15.88 19.14
C SER A 111 18.05 -16.26 17.66
N LYS A 112 18.62 -17.44 17.38
CA LYS A 112 18.48 -18.15 16.10
C LYS A 112 17.03 -18.59 15.82
N GLN A 113 16.08 -18.29 16.69
CA GLN A 113 14.66 -18.55 16.48
C GLN A 113 14.05 -17.36 15.75
N GLY A 114 13.65 -17.59 14.50
CA GLY A 114 12.92 -16.61 13.69
C GLY A 114 11.54 -16.31 14.26
N ASN A 115 10.70 -15.67 13.45
CA ASN A 115 9.37 -15.23 13.86
C ASN A 115 8.55 -16.41 14.39
N PHE A 116 7.77 -16.19 15.45
CA PHE A 116 6.91 -17.23 16.00
C PHE A 116 5.59 -16.69 16.53
N ILE A 117 4.61 -17.59 16.58
CA ILE A 117 3.26 -17.33 17.08
C ILE A 117 2.92 -18.44 18.07
N VAL A 118 2.48 -18.07 19.27
CA VAL A 118 1.93 -18.99 20.28
C VAL A 118 0.46 -18.69 20.45
N TYR A 119 -0.37 -19.67 20.10
CA TYR A 119 -1.81 -19.64 20.33
C TYR A 119 -2.09 -20.18 21.74
N PHE A 120 -2.66 -19.32 22.60
CA PHE A 120 -3.14 -19.69 23.92
C PHE A 120 -4.62 -20.07 23.84
N LEU A 121 -4.89 -21.36 24.03
CA LEU A 121 -6.23 -21.92 23.87
C LEU A 121 -6.81 -22.37 25.21
N ASP A 122 -8.07 -22.02 25.45
CA ASP A 122 -8.92 -22.66 26.46
C ASP A 122 -9.81 -23.73 25.79
N GLY A 123 -10.72 -24.34 26.56
CA GLY A 123 -11.66 -25.36 26.08
C GLY A 123 -12.61 -24.94 24.95
N SER A 124 -12.58 -23.69 24.50
CA SER A 124 -13.33 -23.19 23.34
C SER A 124 -12.44 -22.87 22.12
N GLY A 125 -11.13 -22.68 22.35
CA GLY A 125 -10.20 -22.13 21.37
C GLY A 125 -9.82 -23.03 20.19
N TYR A 126 -10.03 -24.36 20.27
CA TYR A 126 -9.72 -25.28 19.17
C TYR A 126 -10.61 -25.10 17.93
N LYS A 127 -11.77 -24.42 18.08
CA LYS A 127 -12.65 -24.07 16.95
C LYS A 127 -12.18 -22.83 16.19
N ALA A 128 -11.14 -22.14 16.67
CA ALA A 128 -10.62 -20.95 16.00
C ALA A 128 -9.93 -21.32 14.67
N ASP A 129 -10.03 -20.45 13.66
CA ASP A 129 -9.27 -20.59 12.41
C ASP A 129 -7.77 -20.33 12.66
N LEU A 130 -7.05 -21.37 13.07
CA LEU A 130 -5.62 -21.33 13.30
C LEU A 130 -4.90 -21.43 11.96
N ARG A 131 -4.44 -20.29 11.42
CA ARG A 131 -3.62 -20.29 10.20
C ARG A 131 -2.20 -20.77 10.52
N SER A 132 -1.89 -22.01 10.09
CA SER A 132 -0.64 -22.72 10.38
C SER A 132 0.58 -22.31 9.57
N ASN A 133 0.37 -21.66 8.43
CA ASN A 133 1.43 -21.44 7.45
C ASN A 133 1.46 -19.96 7.09
N MET A 134 2.13 -19.18 7.90
CA MET A 134 2.71 -17.92 7.43
C MET A 134 4.17 -18.23 7.11
N GLU A 135 4.54 -18.10 5.83
CA GLU A 135 5.91 -18.30 5.37
C GLU A 135 6.88 -17.53 6.28
N GLY A 136 7.87 -18.23 6.85
CA GLY A 136 8.87 -17.62 7.75
C GLY A 136 8.49 -17.52 9.23
N SER A 137 7.31 -17.98 9.68
CA SER A 137 6.92 -18.01 11.09
C SER A 137 6.62 -19.42 11.61
N SER A 138 7.13 -19.77 12.80
CA SER A 138 6.78 -21.02 13.50
C SER A 138 5.53 -20.85 14.35
N ALA A 139 4.61 -21.81 14.33
CA ALA A 139 3.36 -21.76 15.08
C ALA A 139 3.30 -22.82 16.20
N PHE A 140 2.90 -22.41 17.40
CA PHE A 140 2.83 -23.24 18.60
C PHE A 140 1.48 -23.11 19.29
N ILE A 141 1.11 -24.11 20.08
CA ILE A 141 -0.08 -24.06 20.95
C ILE A 141 0.34 -24.25 22.40
N SER A 142 -0.08 -23.31 23.24
CA SER A 142 0.03 -23.39 24.69
C SER A 142 -1.36 -23.54 25.31
N THR A 143 -1.47 -24.44 26.27
CA THR A 143 -2.64 -24.59 27.16
C THR A 143 -2.32 -24.11 28.58
N ASP A 144 -1.14 -23.49 28.77
CA ASP A 144 -0.73 -22.93 30.06
C ASP A 144 -1.38 -21.56 30.26
N LEU A 145 -2.54 -21.58 30.93
CA LEU A 145 -3.29 -20.37 31.26
C LEU A 145 -2.58 -19.50 32.29
N SER A 146 -1.69 -20.07 33.10
CA SER A 146 -0.89 -19.30 34.06
C SER A 146 0.15 -18.46 33.33
N LEU A 147 0.82 -19.04 32.33
CA LEU A 147 1.73 -18.31 31.44
C LEU A 147 0.98 -17.24 30.62
N ALA A 148 -0.22 -17.55 30.11
CA ALA A 148 -1.05 -16.56 29.42
C ALA A 148 -1.36 -15.37 30.32
N SER A 149 -1.74 -15.64 31.58
CA SER A 149 -2.04 -14.61 32.57
C SER A 149 -0.81 -13.80 32.97
N GLU A 150 0.35 -14.44 33.15
CA GLU A 150 1.63 -13.78 33.44
C GLU A 150 2.04 -12.83 32.32
N LEU A 151 1.82 -13.24 31.07
CA LEU A 151 2.09 -12.45 29.88
C LEU A 151 0.93 -11.51 29.51
N GLU A 152 -0.16 -11.44 30.28
CA GLU A 152 -1.35 -10.64 29.99
C GLU A 152 -1.92 -10.88 28.57
N VAL A 153 -1.86 -12.13 28.09
CA VAL A 153 -2.42 -12.53 26.80
C VAL A 153 -3.90 -12.87 27.00
N PRO A 154 -4.82 -12.33 26.20
CA PRO A 154 -6.22 -12.72 26.27
C PRO A 154 -6.36 -14.22 25.93
N VAL A 155 -7.29 -14.90 26.59
CA VAL A 155 -7.59 -16.32 26.32
C VAL A 155 -9.07 -16.44 25.91
N PRO A 156 -9.37 -17.10 24.78
CA PRO A 156 -8.42 -17.64 23.81
C PRO A 156 -7.77 -16.49 23.01
N GLY A 157 -6.46 -16.57 22.77
CA GLY A 157 -5.73 -15.50 22.08
C GLY A 157 -4.31 -15.88 21.67
N ILE A 158 -3.54 -14.87 21.30
CA ILE A 158 -2.35 -15.01 20.46
C ILE A 158 -1.23 -14.16 21.03
N TYR A 159 -0.08 -14.77 21.24
CA TYR A 159 1.18 -14.07 21.45
C TYR A 159 2.02 -14.24 20.18
N GLY A 160 2.51 -13.15 19.61
CA GLY A 160 3.43 -13.21 18.47
C GLY A 160 4.73 -12.48 18.76
N HIS A 161 5.81 -12.98 18.18
CA HIS A 161 7.14 -12.39 18.25
C HIS A 161 7.73 -12.25 16.84
N ASN A 162 8.23 -11.05 16.53
CA ASN A 162 8.95 -10.73 15.32
C ASN A 162 10.41 -10.46 15.68
N ALA A 163 11.28 -11.37 15.26
CA ALA A 163 12.70 -11.35 15.59
C ALA A 163 13.46 -10.24 14.85
N SER A 164 13.00 -9.83 13.66
CA SER A 164 13.66 -8.77 12.87
C SER A 164 13.59 -7.41 13.57
N ASP A 165 12.55 -7.20 14.37
CA ASP A 165 12.26 -5.90 15.01
C ASP A 165 12.19 -5.99 16.55
N ASP A 166 12.58 -7.12 17.15
CA ASP A 166 12.47 -7.41 18.60
C ASP A 166 11.09 -7.04 19.19
N LEU A 167 10.02 -7.29 18.41
CA LEU A 167 8.67 -6.91 18.78
C LEU A 167 7.88 -8.12 19.26
N SER A 168 7.14 -7.93 20.36
CA SER A 168 6.10 -8.87 20.79
C SER A 168 4.72 -8.21 20.81
N TYR A 169 3.68 -8.95 20.46
CA TYR A 169 2.29 -8.46 20.42
C TYR A 169 1.29 -9.51 20.93
N LYS A 170 0.15 -9.02 21.42
CA LYS A 170 -0.91 -9.82 22.06
C LYS A 170 -2.25 -9.50 21.41
N LEU A 171 -2.99 -10.51 20.95
CA LEU A 171 -4.27 -10.33 20.24
C LEU A 171 -5.31 -11.34 20.72
N SER A 172 -6.58 -10.95 20.79
CA SER A 172 -7.70 -11.89 20.94
C SER A 172 -8.02 -12.58 19.60
N PHE A 173 -8.66 -13.75 19.59
CA PHE A 173 -9.11 -14.34 18.31
C PHE A 173 -10.23 -13.52 17.66
N SER A 174 -10.00 -13.06 16.44
CA SER A 174 -11.02 -12.46 15.56
C SER A 174 -10.56 -12.55 14.10
N ASN A 175 -11.48 -12.40 13.14
CA ASN A 175 -11.12 -12.35 11.71
C ASN A 175 -10.18 -11.17 11.40
N GLU A 176 -10.31 -10.05 12.12
CA GLU A 176 -9.41 -8.89 12.04
C GLU A 176 -8.02 -9.21 12.59
N SER A 177 -7.94 -10.04 13.64
CA SER A 177 -6.68 -10.48 14.24
C SER A 177 -5.83 -11.22 13.23
N THR A 178 -6.40 -12.01 12.32
CA THR A 178 -5.65 -12.75 11.30
C THR A 178 -4.93 -11.85 10.30
N LYS A 179 -5.55 -10.74 9.88
CA LYS A 179 -4.89 -9.72 9.04
C LYS A 179 -3.81 -8.98 9.82
N LYS A 180 -4.08 -8.68 11.09
CA LYS A 180 -3.10 -8.04 11.99
C LYS A 180 -1.89 -8.94 12.26
N ILE A 181 -2.07 -10.25 12.41
CA ILE A 181 -0.95 -11.19 12.58
C ILE A 181 -0.04 -11.14 11.36
N LEU A 182 -0.55 -11.26 10.11
CA LEU A 182 0.29 -11.13 8.90
C LEU A 182 1.07 -9.80 8.90
N SER A 183 0.40 -8.73 9.29
CA SER A 183 0.96 -7.38 9.33
C SER A 183 2.04 -7.23 10.40
N LEU A 184 1.86 -7.84 11.57
CA LEU A 184 2.75 -7.71 12.73
C LEU A 184 3.85 -8.77 12.78
N SER A 185 3.59 -9.97 12.26
CA SER A 185 4.48 -11.15 12.32
C SER A 185 5.53 -11.14 11.22
N ASN A 186 5.20 -10.65 10.03
CA ASN A 186 5.99 -10.94 8.83
C ASN A 186 6.46 -9.70 8.06
N LEU A 187 5.94 -8.52 8.38
CA LEU A 187 6.27 -7.30 7.64
C LEU A 187 7.04 -6.33 8.52
N PRO A 188 8.34 -6.12 8.27
CA PRO A 188 9.07 -5.08 8.97
C PRO A 188 8.48 -3.72 8.60
N VAL A 189 8.48 -2.77 9.54
CA VAL A 189 8.04 -1.39 9.26
C VAL A 189 8.95 -0.78 8.21
N PHE A 190 10.26 -1.01 8.35
CA PHE A 190 11.27 -0.51 7.44
C PHE A 190 11.74 -1.63 6.52
N GLY A 191 11.75 -1.39 5.22
CA GLY A 191 12.27 -2.33 4.24
C GLY A 191 13.02 -1.59 3.13
N PHE A 192 14.16 -2.12 2.70
CA PHE A 192 14.84 -1.58 1.52
C PHE A 192 13.99 -1.76 0.26
N THR A 193 14.13 -0.82 -0.67
CA THR A 193 13.44 -0.88 -1.95
C THR A 193 13.80 -2.15 -2.72
N SER A 194 12.78 -2.92 -3.08
CA SER A 194 12.87 -4.09 -3.95
C SER A 194 11.49 -4.33 -4.57
N ALA A 195 11.44 -5.00 -5.73
CA ALA A 195 10.17 -5.34 -6.36
C ALA A 195 9.25 -6.17 -5.45
N ALA A 196 9.84 -7.06 -4.64
CA ALA A 196 9.14 -7.86 -3.65
C ALA A 196 8.55 -6.98 -2.54
N ASN A 197 9.36 -6.11 -1.92
CA ASN A 197 8.89 -5.25 -0.82
C ASN A 197 7.85 -4.24 -1.29
N ILE A 198 8.00 -3.66 -2.48
CA ILE A 198 7.01 -2.73 -3.04
C ILE A 198 5.67 -3.44 -3.24
N SER A 199 5.69 -4.63 -3.84
CA SER A 199 4.45 -5.40 -4.08
C SER A 199 3.78 -5.81 -2.77
N LEU A 200 4.60 -6.21 -1.80
CA LEU A 200 4.15 -6.65 -0.48
C LEU A 200 3.60 -5.52 0.39
N TYR A 201 4.20 -4.33 0.33
CA TYR A 201 3.70 -3.18 1.10
C TYR A 201 2.47 -2.56 0.44
N ARG A 202 2.33 -2.65 -0.88
CA ARG A 202 1.12 -2.21 -1.59
C ARG A 202 -0.09 -3.11 -1.37
N SER A 203 0.10 -4.37 -0.95
CA SER A 203 -1.02 -5.25 -0.59
C SER A 203 -1.49 -5.05 0.85
N PHE A 204 -0.80 -4.20 1.61
CA PHE A 204 -1.17 -3.82 2.97
C PHE A 204 -2.06 -2.56 2.94
N ASP A 205 -3.12 -2.56 3.74
CA ASP A 205 -4.14 -1.48 3.77
C ASP A 205 -3.66 -0.19 4.49
N GLY A 206 -2.38 -0.09 4.85
CA GLY A 206 -1.82 1.07 5.54
C GLY A 206 -1.08 2.06 4.65
N THR A 207 -0.71 3.20 5.24
CA THR A 207 -0.01 4.28 4.54
C THR A 207 1.46 3.92 4.32
N ILE A 208 1.92 4.09 3.08
CA ILE A 208 3.32 3.88 2.71
C ILE A 208 4.06 5.21 2.75
N PHE A 209 5.23 5.18 3.38
CA PHE A 209 6.21 6.25 3.39
C PHE A 209 7.46 5.78 2.65
N TYR A 210 8.17 6.71 2.03
CA TYR A 210 9.39 6.47 1.28
C TYR A 210 10.48 7.34 1.88
N ILE A 211 11.55 6.75 2.37
CA ILE A 211 12.72 7.50 2.86
C ILE A 211 13.81 7.40 1.80
N PHE A 212 14.11 8.52 1.17
CA PHE A 212 15.25 8.68 0.29
C PHE A 212 16.49 8.99 1.12
N PHE A 213 17.61 8.34 0.82
CA PHE A 213 18.85 8.51 1.59
C PHE A 213 20.10 8.37 0.72
N ASP A 214 21.24 8.93 1.16
CA ASP A 214 22.52 8.69 0.50
C ASP A 214 22.88 7.20 0.56
N THR A 215 23.23 6.61 -0.59
CA THR A 215 23.61 5.19 -0.74
C THR A 215 24.43 4.58 0.39
N ASN A 216 25.32 5.35 1.03
CA ASN A 216 26.23 4.84 2.06
C ASN A 216 25.63 4.80 3.47
N ARG A 217 24.42 5.33 3.68
CA ARG A 217 23.80 5.50 5.01
C ARG A 217 22.66 4.52 5.31
N GLY A 218 22.40 3.55 4.43
CA GLY A 218 21.21 2.68 4.53
C GLY A 218 21.12 1.91 5.85
N GLU A 219 22.20 1.25 6.25
CA GLU A 219 22.25 0.47 7.50
C GLU A 219 22.15 1.38 8.74
N ASP A 220 22.83 2.52 8.72
CA ASP A 220 22.78 3.51 9.81
C ASP A 220 21.36 4.05 10.00
N ILE A 221 20.68 4.40 8.91
CA ILE A 221 19.28 4.89 8.95
C ILE A 221 18.34 3.81 9.46
N MET A 222 18.50 2.56 8.99
CA MET A 222 17.71 1.45 9.48
C MET A 222 17.89 1.27 10.99
N LYS A 223 19.13 1.36 11.49
CA LYS A 223 19.44 1.27 12.91
C LYS A 223 18.91 2.46 13.71
N GLU A 224 19.07 3.67 13.20
CA GLU A 224 18.64 4.91 13.86
C GLU A 224 17.12 4.99 13.99
N TYR A 225 16.39 4.57 12.96
CA TYR A 225 14.93 4.66 12.90
C TYR A 225 14.23 3.39 13.36
N SER A 226 14.96 2.28 13.56
CA SER A 226 14.37 1.05 14.08
C SER A 226 13.63 1.30 15.41
N GLY A 227 12.41 0.77 15.51
CA GLY A 227 11.51 0.97 16.64
C GLY A 227 10.88 2.37 16.78
N SER A 228 11.22 3.34 15.93
CA SER A 228 10.66 4.71 16.03
C SER A 228 9.16 4.74 15.73
N LEU A 229 8.67 3.83 14.90
CA LEU A 229 7.29 3.79 14.41
C LEU A 229 6.51 2.56 14.93
N ASP A 230 6.95 1.96 16.05
CA ASP A 230 6.32 0.75 16.59
C ASP A 230 4.84 0.95 16.93
N SER A 231 4.49 2.13 17.43
CA SER A 231 3.11 2.52 17.73
C SER A 231 2.21 2.62 16.49
N PHE A 232 2.78 2.66 15.28
CA PHE A 232 2.06 2.81 14.00
C PHE A 232 2.15 1.55 13.13
N ARG A 233 2.62 0.42 13.69
CA ARG A 233 2.88 -0.82 12.93
C ARG A 233 1.67 -1.40 12.20
N SER A 234 0.48 -1.18 12.73
CA SER A 234 -0.78 -1.59 12.09
C SER A 234 -1.17 -0.74 10.89
N ASP A 235 -0.55 0.43 10.72
CA ASP A 235 -1.05 1.46 9.82
C ASP A 235 0.02 1.98 8.85
N VAL A 236 1.31 1.69 9.09
CA VAL A 236 2.43 2.31 8.38
C VAL A 236 3.45 1.32 7.87
N ARG A 237 3.93 1.54 6.65
CA ARG A 237 5.13 0.92 6.09
C ARG A 237 6.08 1.98 5.55
N VAL A 238 7.38 1.72 5.65
CA VAL A 238 8.44 2.64 5.21
C VAL A 238 9.39 1.91 4.27
N ILE A 239 9.47 2.39 3.03
CA ILE A 239 10.40 1.89 2.02
C ILE A 239 11.64 2.79 2.01
N LEU A 240 12.80 2.20 2.29
CA LEU A 240 14.09 2.88 2.20
C LEU A 240 14.60 2.80 0.76
N ILE A 241 14.73 3.96 0.11
CA ILE A 241 15.21 4.08 -1.27
C ILE A 241 16.58 4.77 -1.28
N PRO A 242 17.66 4.11 -1.73
CA PRO A 242 18.93 4.79 -1.92
C PRO A 242 18.81 5.79 -3.08
N SER A 243 19.24 7.04 -2.85
CA SER A 243 19.38 8.05 -3.89
C SER A 243 20.59 7.69 -4.76
N LEU A 244 20.31 7.00 -5.87
CA LEU A 244 21.28 6.76 -6.90
C LEU A 244 21.23 7.94 -7.87
N LYS A 245 22.23 8.82 -7.82
CA LYS A 245 22.32 10.00 -8.68
C LYS A 245 22.01 9.63 -10.14
N GLY A 246 20.95 10.22 -10.68
CA GLY A 246 20.52 10.06 -12.07
C GLY A 246 19.53 8.91 -12.35
N ASN A 247 19.24 8.02 -11.40
CA ASN A 247 18.23 6.96 -11.58
C ASN A 247 16.83 7.38 -11.10
N ILE A 248 16.78 8.17 -10.03
CA ILE A 248 15.53 8.67 -9.46
C ILE A 248 15.67 10.19 -9.35
N ASP A 249 14.78 10.91 -10.02
CA ASP A 249 14.68 12.35 -9.84
C ASP A 249 13.93 12.62 -8.53
N ILE A 250 14.67 12.80 -7.45
CA ILE A 250 14.11 13.10 -6.12
C ILE A 250 13.44 14.48 -6.08
N GLY A 251 13.74 15.36 -7.04
CA GLY A 251 13.08 16.65 -7.21
C GLY A 251 11.59 16.53 -7.51
N GLU A 252 11.18 15.45 -8.19
CA GLU A 252 9.75 15.12 -8.40
C GLU A 252 9.00 14.91 -7.09
N TYR A 253 9.71 14.58 -6.01
CA TYR A 253 9.15 14.37 -4.67
C TYR A 253 9.44 15.53 -3.73
N GLY A 254 9.89 16.68 -4.24
CA GLY A 254 10.16 17.87 -3.45
C GLY A 254 11.43 17.80 -2.60
N LEU A 255 12.34 16.87 -2.91
CA LEU A 255 13.60 16.69 -2.21
C LEU A 255 14.78 17.10 -3.11
N ALA A 256 15.82 17.63 -2.48
CA ALA A 256 17.15 17.78 -3.06
C ALA A 256 18.16 16.91 -2.29
N GLU A 257 19.35 16.70 -2.87
CA GLU A 257 20.41 15.88 -2.26
C GLU A 257 20.81 16.39 -0.86
N GLU A 258 20.81 17.71 -0.67
CA GLU A 258 21.05 18.37 0.63
C GLU A 258 19.92 18.19 1.64
N ASN A 259 18.76 17.67 1.22
CA ASN A 259 17.62 17.39 2.09
C ASN A 259 17.59 15.94 2.58
N LEU A 260 18.57 15.11 2.20
CA LEU A 260 18.60 13.71 2.54
C LEU A 260 19.16 13.47 3.97
N PRO A 261 18.57 12.57 4.77
CA PRO A 261 17.44 11.70 4.43
C PRO A 261 16.13 12.49 4.31
N GLY A 262 15.32 12.21 3.29
CA GLY A 262 14.03 12.85 3.09
C GLY A 262 12.91 11.83 3.10
N CYS A 263 11.81 12.11 3.79
CA CYS A 263 10.66 11.20 3.87
C CYS A 263 9.47 11.75 3.06
N VAL A 264 8.82 10.89 2.30
CA VAL A 264 7.70 11.24 1.43
C VAL A 264 6.56 10.26 1.64
N SER A 265 5.32 10.76 1.70
CA SER A 265 4.12 9.93 1.57
C SER A 265 3.27 10.44 0.41
N ILE A 266 2.56 9.54 -0.28
CA ILE A 266 1.72 9.88 -1.42
C ILE A 266 0.30 9.44 -1.08
N SER A 267 -0.65 10.38 -1.07
CA SER A 267 -2.07 10.11 -0.88
C SER A 267 -2.72 9.52 -2.14
N GLU A 268 -3.91 8.95 -1.98
CA GLU A 268 -4.67 8.31 -3.07
C GLU A 268 -5.01 9.27 -4.22
N ASP A 269 -5.17 10.56 -3.93
CA ASP A 269 -5.41 11.62 -4.91
C ASP A 269 -4.12 12.14 -5.58
N GLY A 270 -2.97 11.54 -5.25
CA GLY A 270 -1.66 11.90 -5.80
C GLY A 270 -0.97 13.06 -5.05
N GLY A 271 -1.59 13.61 -4.01
CA GLY A 271 -0.95 14.58 -3.13
C GLY A 271 0.31 14.00 -2.47
N LYS A 272 1.38 14.80 -2.38
CA LYS A 272 2.65 14.38 -1.77
C LYS A 272 2.83 15.09 -0.44
N TYR A 273 3.17 14.38 0.62
CA TYR A 273 3.63 14.96 1.88
C TYR A 273 5.14 14.78 1.95
N VAL A 274 5.88 15.84 2.31
CA VAL A 274 7.36 15.82 2.22
C VAL A 274 7.97 16.34 3.52
N LEU A 275 8.82 15.52 4.13
CA LEU A 275 9.69 15.88 5.24
C LEU A 275 11.14 15.91 4.75
N LYS A 276 11.74 17.09 4.77
CA LYS A 276 13.17 17.31 4.47
C LYS A 276 14.01 17.09 5.72
N ASN A 277 15.24 16.59 5.57
CA ASN A 277 16.19 16.38 6.68
C ASN A 277 15.59 15.55 7.83
N ALA A 278 14.95 14.44 7.47
CA ALA A 278 14.33 13.51 8.39
C ALA A 278 15.37 12.99 9.41
N ASN A 279 14.89 12.85 10.65
CA ASN A 279 15.57 12.20 11.76
C ASN A 279 14.53 11.43 12.57
N ARG A 280 14.97 10.69 13.59
CA ARG A 280 14.08 9.83 14.38
C ARG A 280 12.87 10.58 14.95
N GLU A 281 13.06 11.78 15.50
CA GLU A 281 11.99 12.55 16.14
C GLU A 281 11.05 13.19 15.12
N SER A 282 11.62 13.80 14.07
CA SER A 282 10.83 14.46 13.02
C SER A 282 10.03 13.46 12.20
N LEU A 283 10.54 12.25 11.99
CA LEU A 283 9.83 11.16 11.31
C LEU A 283 8.55 10.76 12.06
N VAL A 284 8.63 10.58 13.38
CA VAL A 284 7.48 10.21 14.21
C VAL A 284 6.39 11.29 14.18
N GLY A 285 6.80 12.56 14.30
CA GLY A 285 5.88 13.70 14.18
C GLY A 285 5.20 13.75 12.82
N PHE A 286 6.00 13.66 11.75
CA PHE A 286 5.50 13.70 10.38
C PHE A 286 4.54 12.55 10.05
N VAL A 287 4.86 11.31 10.45
CA VAL A 287 3.97 10.16 10.26
C VAL A 287 2.64 10.40 10.96
N ARG A 288 2.66 10.90 12.21
CA ARG A 288 1.43 11.24 12.94
C ARG A 288 0.63 12.31 12.20
N ASP A 289 1.27 13.36 11.73
CA ASP A 289 0.58 14.47 11.04
C ASP A 289 -0.04 14.03 9.71
N VAL A 290 0.61 13.12 8.97
CA VAL A 290 0.06 12.53 7.74
C VAL A 290 -1.16 11.65 8.05
N LEU A 291 -1.06 10.77 9.06
CA LEU A 291 -2.19 9.91 9.46
C LEU A 291 -3.38 10.72 10.00
N ASP A 292 -3.09 11.79 10.75
CA ASP A 292 -4.09 12.72 11.29
C ASP A 292 -4.64 13.70 10.22
N LYS A 293 -4.14 13.64 8.98
CA LYS A 293 -4.47 14.57 7.88
C LYS A 293 -4.20 16.05 8.20
N LYS A 294 -3.17 16.31 9.00
CA LYS A 294 -2.68 17.65 9.37
C LYS A 294 -1.46 18.09 8.56
N ALA A 295 -0.75 17.14 7.94
CA ALA A 295 0.40 17.44 7.10
C ALA A 295 -0.04 18.28 5.87
N GLU A 296 0.78 19.25 5.49
CA GLU A 296 0.54 20.06 4.29
C GLU A 296 0.97 19.29 3.03
N ILE A 297 0.15 19.37 1.98
CA ILE A 297 0.48 18.80 0.67
C ILE A 297 1.58 19.65 0.04
N PHE A 298 2.68 18.99 -0.30
CA PHE A 298 3.73 19.53 -1.16
C PHE A 298 3.23 19.59 -2.61
N TYR A 299 3.35 20.77 -3.19
CA TYR A 299 3.15 21.01 -4.60
C TYR A 299 4.47 21.43 -5.23
N LYS A 300 4.83 20.78 -6.33
CA LYS A 300 6.01 21.12 -7.12
C LYS A 300 5.86 22.55 -7.65
N SER A 301 6.93 23.34 -7.52
CA SER A 301 7.06 24.65 -8.14
C SER A 301 8.50 24.82 -8.57
N GLN A 302 8.73 25.26 -9.80
CA GLN A 302 10.04 25.77 -10.19
C GLN A 302 10.31 27.10 -9.47
N GLU A 303 11.59 27.45 -9.35
CA GLU A 303 12.00 28.76 -8.87
C GLU A 303 11.62 29.86 -9.89
N GLU A 304 11.26 31.01 -9.37
CA GLU A 304 11.04 32.19 -10.20
C GLU A 304 12.39 32.75 -10.66
N PRO A 305 12.63 32.92 -11.97
CA PRO A 305 13.87 33.53 -12.47
C PRO A 305 14.04 34.96 -11.95
N GLU A 306 15.26 35.34 -11.58
CA GLU A 306 15.56 36.69 -11.05
C GLU A 306 15.16 37.82 -12.03
N ASP A 307 15.26 37.56 -13.33
CA ASP A 307 14.95 38.51 -14.40
C ASP A 307 13.46 38.53 -14.79
N ASN A 308 12.59 37.75 -14.12
CA ASN A 308 11.19 37.57 -14.50
C ASN A 308 10.41 38.90 -14.60
N SER A 309 10.71 39.85 -13.71
CA SER A 309 10.12 41.21 -13.72
C SER A 309 10.37 41.97 -15.02
N SER A 310 11.47 41.72 -15.72
CA SER A 310 11.87 42.39 -16.96
C SER A 310 11.43 41.66 -18.23
N ARG A 311 11.06 40.37 -18.15
CA ARG A 311 10.66 39.57 -19.31
C ARG A 311 9.35 40.05 -19.94
N SER A 312 9.22 39.89 -21.26
CA SER A 312 8.01 40.14 -22.04
C SER A 312 6.92 39.09 -21.77
N VAL A 313 7.33 37.84 -21.58
CA VAL A 313 6.48 36.75 -21.09
C VAL A 313 6.92 36.38 -19.68
N LYS A 314 6.01 36.50 -18.71
CA LYS A 314 6.27 36.13 -17.32
C LYS A 314 6.37 34.62 -17.17
N VAL A 315 7.40 34.15 -16.50
CA VAL A 315 7.49 32.78 -16.01
C VAL A 315 6.56 32.66 -14.81
N VAL A 316 5.48 31.92 -15.00
CA VAL A 316 4.48 31.65 -13.99
C VAL A 316 4.79 30.30 -13.36
N THR A 317 4.85 30.28 -12.04
CA THR A 317 5.14 29.13 -11.20
C THR A 317 3.97 28.87 -10.26
N ARG A 318 3.91 27.70 -9.60
CA ARG A 318 2.87 27.46 -8.59
C ARG A 318 2.94 28.49 -7.45
N ASN A 319 4.14 28.92 -7.07
CA ASN A 319 4.32 29.86 -5.96
C ASN A 319 3.98 31.32 -6.32
N ASN A 320 4.12 31.74 -7.58
CA ASN A 320 3.87 33.13 -7.98
C ASN A 320 2.56 33.34 -8.77
N ILE A 321 1.89 32.28 -9.24
CA ILE A 321 0.68 32.42 -10.07
C ILE A 321 -0.38 33.30 -9.41
N LYS A 322 -0.57 33.15 -8.09
CA LYS A 322 -1.53 33.94 -7.34
C LYS A 322 -1.26 35.44 -7.45
N SER A 323 0.00 35.88 -7.33
CA SER A 323 0.34 37.31 -7.43
C SER A 323 0.06 37.86 -8.83
N HIS A 324 0.33 37.06 -9.88
CA HIS A 324 -0.02 37.42 -11.26
C HIS A 324 -1.53 37.50 -11.48
N LEU A 325 -2.31 36.63 -10.85
CA LEU A 325 -3.78 36.58 -10.96
C LEU A 325 -4.52 37.56 -10.02
N GLU A 326 -3.83 38.19 -9.08
CA GLU A 326 -4.42 39.21 -8.19
C GLU A 326 -4.35 40.63 -8.76
N ASP A 327 -3.50 40.86 -9.78
CA ASP A 327 -3.41 42.15 -10.47
C ASP A 327 -4.62 42.37 -11.41
N VAL A 328 -5.78 42.65 -10.80
CA VAL A 328 -7.05 42.86 -11.51
C VAL A 328 -7.07 44.16 -12.32
N GLY A 329 -6.00 44.97 -12.30
CA GLY A 329 -5.84 46.13 -13.17
C GLY A 329 -5.46 45.76 -14.61
N LYS A 330 -5.19 44.48 -14.89
CA LYS A 330 -4.68 43.99 -16.17
C LYS A 330 -5.49 42.83 -16.73
N ASP A 331 -5.53 42.76 -18.05
CA ASP A 331 -5.91 41.54 -18.75
C ASP A 331 -4.69 40.58 -18.75
N ARG A 332 -4.85 39.38 -18.20
CA ARG A 332 -3.74 38.46 -17.94
C ARG A 332 -3.93 37.18 -18.74
N LEU A 333 -3.17 37.02 -19.82
CA LEU A 333 -3.15 35.80 -20.61
C LEU A 333 -2.06 34.87 -20.10
N ILE A 334 -2.44 33.74 -19.50
CA ILE A 334 -1.50 32.73 -19.02
C ILE A 334 -1.62 31.48 -19.89
N VAL A 335 -0.48 31.02 -20.40
CA VAL A 335 -0.37 29.82 -21.22
C VAL A 335 0.21 28.68 -20.39
N PHE A 336 -0.54 27.61 -20.24
CA PHE A 336 -0.12 26.39 -19.56
C PHE A 336 0.33 25.38 -20.62
N GLY A 337 1.60 24.98 -20.57
CA GLY A 337 2.21 24.11 -21.57
C GLY A 337 3.39 23.33 -21.02
N THR A 338 4.10 22.63 -21.90
CA THR A 338 5.31 21.86 -21.58
C THR A 338 6.33 21.98 -22.70
N GLU A 339 7.61 21.76 -22.40
CA GLU A 339 8.67 21.87 -23.42
C GLU A 339 8.69 20.69 -24.42
N ARG A 340 8.06 19.57 -24.08
CA ARG A 340 8.11 18.33 -24.88
C ARG A 340 6.88 18.14 -25.78
N CYS A 341 5.85 18.95 -25.62
CA CYS A 341 4.62 18.82 -26.40
C CYS A 341 4.74 19.54 -27.76
N PRO A 342 4.59 18.84 -28.91
CA PRO A 342 4.71 19.45 -30.24
C PRO A 342 3.77 20.64 -30.47
N HIS A 343 2.58 20.63 -29.85
CA HIS A 343 1.63 21.74 -29.93
C HIS A 343 2.07 22.95 -29.10
N CYS A 344 2.72 22.74 -27.95
CA CYS A 344 3.26 23.81 -27.11
C CYS A 344 4.47 24.47 -27.78
N ILE A 345 5.36 23.67 -28.38
CA ILE A 345 6.53 24.14 -29.12
C ILE A 345 6.11 25.13 -30.23
N ARG A 346 5.01 24.86 -30.94
CA ARG A 346 4.49 25.76 -31.98
C ARG A 346 3.90 27.06 -31.44
N VAL A 347 3.32 27.03 -30.24
CA VAL A 347 2.65 28.20 -29.63
C VAL A 347 3.65 29.11 -28.91
N LYS A 348 4.71 28.56 -28.32
CA LYS A 348 5.74 29.30 -27.57
C LYS A 348 6.27 30.56 -28.30
N PRO A 349 6.76 30.50 -29.56
CA PRO A 349 7.25 31.71 -30.25
C PRO A 349 6.16 32.75 -30.54
N ILE A 350 4.91 32.32 -30.68
CA ILE A 350 3.76 33.20 -30.91
C ILE A 350 3.44 33.97 -29.62
N VAL A 351 3.50 33.29 -28.48
CA VAL A 351 3.30 33.88 -27.15
C VAL A 351 4.45 34.83 -26.79
N GLU A 352 5.69 34.48 -27.14
CA GLU A 352 6.86 35.36 -26.97
C GLU A 352 6.67 36.68 -27.72
N LYS A 353 6.33 36.59 -29.02
CA LYS A 353 6.06 37.78 -29.85
C LYS A 353 4.87 38.59 -29.33
N LEU A 354 3.81 37.93 -28.87
CA LEU A 354 2.67 38.61 -28.24
C LEU A 354 3.07 39.34 -26.96
N GLY A 355 3.90 38.71 -26.12
CA GLY A 355 4.42 39.31 -24.89
C GLY A 355 5.25 40.55 -25.18
N GLU A 356 6.09 40.54 -26.22
CA GLU A 356 6.88 41.70 -26.65
C GLU A 356 5.97 42.86 -27.05
N ILE A 357 4.99 42.59 -27.93
CA ILE A 357 4.02 43.59 -28.37
C ILE A 357 3.24 44.16 -27.19
N ALA A 358 2.76 43.31 -26.28
CA ALA A 358 1.99 43.73 -25.12
C ALA A 358 2.84 44.59 -24.16
N LYS A 359 4.09 44.19 -23.90
CA LYS A 359 5.00 44.93 -23.02
C LYS A 359 5.26 46.34 -23.55
N ASP A 360 5.48 46.49 -24.86
CA ASP A 360 5.86 47.76 -25.47
C ASP A 360 4.66 48.68 -25.76
N ASN A 361 3.46 48.12 -25.95
CA ASN A 361 2.33 48.88 -26.51
C ASN A 361 1.04 48.86 -25.66
N ALA A 362 0.95 48.04 -24.61
CA ALA A 362 -0.27 47.95 -23.79
C ALA A 362 -0.27 48.89 -22.57
N ASP A 363 0.74 49.74 -22.38
CA ASP A 363 0.92 50.59 -21.19
C ASP A 363 0.81 49.81 -19.87
N GLY A 364 1.29 48.56 -19.86
CA GLY A 364 1.20 47.66 -18.71
C GLY A 364 -0.19 47.11 -18.42
N LYS A 365 -1.20 47.32 -19.29
CA LYS A 365 -2.58 46.82 -19.10
C LYS A 365 -2.78 45.37 -19.49
N VAL A 366 -1.82 44.76 -20.18
CA VAL A 366 -1.85 43.35 -20.59
C VAL A 366 -0.62 42.65 -20.02
N LEU A 367 -0.83 41.53 -19.34
CA LEU A 367 0.23 40.63 -18.86
C LEU A 367 0.15 39.33 -19.65
N VAL A 368 1.29 38.90 -20.21
CA VAL A 368 1.42 37.61 -20.87
C VAL A 368 2.33 36.74 -20.02
N GLY A 369 1.88 35.52 -19.70
CA GLY A 369 2.63 34.58 -18.88
C GLY A 369 2.65 33.18 -19.48
N TYR A 370 3.66 32.40 -19.12
CA TYR A 370 3.80 30.99 -19.47
C TYR A 370 4.12 30.18 -18.21
N CYS A 371 3.33 29.14 -17.98
CA CYS A 371 3.50 28.17 -16.91
C CYS A 371 3.88 26.82 -17.52
N ASP A 372 5.04 26.29 -17.13
CA ASP A 372 5.39 24.91 -17.45
C ASP A 372 4.73 23.97 -16.44
N VAL A 373 3.78 23.15 -16.89
CA VAL A 373 3.02 22.25 -16.01
C VAL A 373 3.77 20.95 -15.67
N ASP A 374 4.88 20.64 -16.34
CA ASP A 374 5.77 19.53 -15.93
C ASP A 374 6.62 19.94 -14.71
N LEU A 375 6.84 21.24 -14.53
CA LEU A 375 7.67 21.80 -13.47
C LEU A 375 6.86 22.45 -12.34
N ASN A 376 5.54 22.58 -12.50
CA ASN A 376 4.67 23.22 -11.52
C ASN A 376 3.35 22.46 -11.40
N ASP A 377 3.05 21.97 -10.20
CA ASP A 377 1.75 21.38 -9.90
C ASP A 377 0.73 22.51 -9.80
N ILE A 378 -0.16 22.67 -10.79
CA ILE A 378 -1.24 23.66 -10.77
C ILE A 378 -2.56 22.94 -10.58
N THR A 379 -3.06 22.90 -9.35
CA THR A 379 -4.30 22.19 -8.98
C THR A 379 -5.53 23.09 -8.90
N ASP A 380 -5.32 24.39 -8.75
CA ASP A 380 -6.38 25.37 -8.45
C ASP A 380 -7.07 25.87 -9.73
N LEU A 381 -6.61 25.42 -10.90
CA LEU A 381 -7.14 25.77 -12.22
C LEU A 381 -7.44 24.51 -13.01
N GLU A 382 -8.50 24.56 -13.82
CA GLU A 382 -8.92 23.44 -14.64
C GLU A 382 -8.08 23.34 -15.93
N ILE A 383 -6.96 22.61 -15.87
CA ILE A 383 -6.07 22.39 -17.00
C ILE A 383 -6.17 20.92 -17.43
N ARG A 384 -7.00 20.64 -18.45
CA ARG A 384 -7.26 19.27 -18.92
C ARG A 384 -6.29 18.78 -20.01
N PHE A 385 -5.69 19.70 -20.76
CA PHE A 385 -4.78 19.40 -21.87
C PHE A 385 -3.79 20.55 -22.07
N VAL A 386 -2.70 20.29 -22.79
CA VAL A 386 -1.70 21.31 -23.12
C VAL A 386 -1.56 21.48 -24.66
N PRO A 387 -1.39 22.72 -25.16
CA PRO A 387 -1.42 23.97 -24.40
C PRO A 387 -2.86 24.40 -24.07
N THR A 388 -3.06 24.89 -22.85
CA THR A 388 -4.29 25.59 -22.43
C THR A 388 -3.96 27.07 -22.24
N LEU A 389 -4.74 27.95 -22.87
CA LEU A 389 -4.55 29.39 -22.78
C LEU A 389 -5.76 29.97 -22.03
N LEU A 390 -5.51 30.59 -20.88
CA LEU A 390 -6.54 31.21 -20.05
C LEU A 390 -6.32 32.73 -20.01
N LEU A 391 -7.37 33.49 -20.32
CA LEU A 391 -7.38 34.94 -20.18
C LEU A 391 -8.20 35.32 -18.95
N PHE A 392 -7.53 35.88 -17.94
CA PHE A 392 -8.14 36.43 -16.75
C PHE A 392 -8.41 37.92 -16.95
N LYS A 393 -9.68 38.29 -17.00
CA LYS A 393 -10.14 39.64 -17.30
C LYS A 393 -9.74 40.64 -16.23
N ALA A 394 -9.42 41.88 -16.61
CA ALA A 394 -9.36 42.98 -15.67
C ALA A 394 -10.70 43.15 -14.94
N GLY A 395 -10.66 43.59 -13.68
CA GLY A 395 -11.84 43.78 -12.83
C GLY A 395 -12.41 42.52 -12.19
N GLY A 396 -11.82 41.33 -12.44
CA GLY A 396 -12.31 40.07 -11.86
C GLY A 396 -11.27 38.96 -11.80
N LYS A 397 -11.71 37.80 -11.27
CA LYS A 397 -10.93 36.55 -11.26
C LYS A 397 -11.39 35.53 -12.30
N GLU A 398 -12.46 35.85 -13.03
CA GLU A 398 -13.00 34.97 -14.06
C GLU A 398 -12.02 34.83 -15.23
N SER A 399 -11.74 33.59 -15.61
CA SER A 399 -10.95 33.26 -16.78
C SER A 399 -11.83 32.78 -17.93
N VAL A 400 -11.46 33.16 -19.15
CA VAL A 400 -11.99 32.57 -20.37
C VAL A 400 -10.89 31.72 -21.00
N GLN A 401 -11.20 30.47 -21.32
CA GLN A 401 -10.30 29.62 -22.08
C GLN A 401 -10.37 29.97 -23.57
N TYR A 402 -9.21 30.07 -24.22
CA TYR A 402 -9.17 30.22 -25.67
C TYR A 402 -9.70 28.95 -26.35
N SER A 403 -10.86 29.08 -26.98
CA SER A 403 -11.51 28.04 -27.80
C SER A 403 -11.60 28.43 -29.28
N GLY A 404 -10.92 29.50 -29.68
CA GLY A 404 -10.90 29.98 -31.07
C GLY A 404 -10.17 29.02 -32.02
N GLY A 405 -10.07 29.41 -33.29
CA GLY A 405 -9.36 28.66 -34.33
C GLY A 405 -7.85 28.56 -34.10
N GLU A 406 -7.05 28.61 -35.16
CA GLU A 406 -5.60 28.48 -35.04
C GLU A 406 -4.99 29.43 -34.00
N ARG A 407 -4.02 28.93 -33.22
CA ARG A 407 -3.32 29.70 -32.17
C ARG A 407 -2.25 30.61 -32.77
N ASN A 408 -2.63 31.45 -33.74
CA ASN A 408 -1.77 32.42 -34.39
C ASN A 408 -1.84 33.80 -33.68
N LEU A 409 -0.90 34.68 -34.00
CA LEU A 409 -0.75 35.96 -33.30
C LEU A 409 -2.00 36.85 -33.42
N GLN A 410 -2.61 36.92 -34.60
CA GLN A 410 -3.79 37.76 -34.85
C GLN A 410 -5.00 37.29 -34.03
N ASN A 411 -5.20 35.98 -33.93
CA ASN A 411 -6.30 35.40 -33.16
C ASN A 411 -6.09 35.62 -31.66
N LEU A 412 -4.86 35.51 -31.14
CA LEU A 412 -4.59 35.77 -29.72
C LEU A 412 -4.77 37.25 -29.36
N ILE A 413 -4.41 38.17 -30.26
CA ILE A 413 -4.67 39.60 -30.09
C ILE A 413 -6.17 39.89 -30.08
N SER A 414 -6.91 39.30 -31.03
CA SER A 414 -8.37 39.45 -31.10
C SER A 414 -9.03 38.90 -29.85
N PHE A 415 -8.52 37.77 -29.34
CA PHE A 415 -9.00 37.16 -28.10
C PHE A 415 -8.79 38.07 -26.89
N ILE A 416 -7.62 38.70 -26.72
CA ILE A 416 -7.38 39.68 -25.65
C ILE A 416 -8.34 40.87 -25.78
N ARG A 417 -8.53 41.37 -26.99
CA ARG A 417 -9.42 42.52 -27.24
C ARG A 417 -10.89 42.19 -26.96
N GLU A 418 -11.37 41.03 -27.38
CA GLU A 418 -12.80 40.67 -27.34
C GLU A 418 -13.21 40.03 -26.02
N SER A 419 -12.31 39.24 -25.43
CA SER A 419 -12.56 38.52 -24.18
C SER A 419 -11.90 39.18 -22.96
N GLY A 420 -11.06 40.20 -23.14
CA GLY A 420 -10.48 40.98 -22.04
C GLY A 420 -11.47 41.99 -21.45
N GLY A 421 -11.18 42.46 -20.24
CA GLY A 421 -11.96 43.49 -19.56
C GLY A 421 -11.67 44.92 -20.03
N LEU A 422 -10.49 45.15 -20.63
CA LEU A 422 -10.04 46.50 -21.02
C LEU A 422 -10.16 46.78 -22.53
N GLY A 423 -10.44 45.76 -23.35
CA GLY A 423 -10.65 45.93 -24.79
C GLY A 423 -9.41 46.43 -25.55
N ILE A 424 -8.19 46.09 -25.08
CA ILE A 424 -6.94 46.57 -25.68
C ILE A 424 -6.74 45.99 -27.08
N ASP A 425 -6.62 46.85 -28.08
CA ASP A 425 -6.39 46.45 -29.48
C ASP A 425 -4.91 46.55 -29.85
N LEU A 426 -4.23 45.40 -29.86
CA LEU A 426 -2.81 45.30 -30.22
C LEU A 426 -2.58 45.08 -31.72
N SER A 427 -3.65 44.98 -32.53
CA SER A 427 -3.55 44.59 -33.95
C SER A 427 -2.72 45.58 -34.79
N LYS A 428 -2.69 46.85 -34.37
CA LYS A 428 -1.96 47.95 -35.02
C LYS A 428 -0.44 47.83 -34.96
N PHE A 429 0.07 46.98 -34.06
CA PHE A 429 1.51 46.79 -33.83
C PHE A 429 2.03 45.49 -34.46
N VAL A 430 1.19 44.79 -35.22
CA VAL A 430 1.57 43.58 -35.95
C VAL A 430 1.71 43.91 -37.43
N PRO A 431 2.86 43.65 -38.07
CA PRO A 431 2.96 43.74 -39.51
C PRO A 431 2.01 42.72 -40.16
N ALA A 432 1.31 43.13 -41.23
CA ALA A 432 0.44 42.25 -41.99
C ALA A 432 1.21 40.97 -42.37
N GLU A 433 0.63 39.79 -42.12
CA GLU A 433 1.25 38.54 -42.55
C GLU A 433 1.44 38.58 -44.08
N PRO A 434 2.60 38.17 -44.62
CA PRO A 434 2.68 37.88 -46.03
C PRO A 434 1.69 36.75 -46.32
N GLU A 435 0.78 36.94 -47.26
CA GLU A 435 -0.14 35.90 -47.73
C GLU A 435 0.65 34.61 -47.93
N GLN A 436 0.23 33.53 -47.26
CA GLN A 436 0.70 32.20 -47.60
C GLN A 436 0.47 32.02 -49.10
N ARG A 437 1.55 31.93 -49.89
CA ARG A 437 1.43 31.52 -51.28
C ARG A 437 0.74 30.17 -51.27
N ARG A 438 -0.54 30.16 -51.65
CA ARG A 438 -1.19 28.93 -52.10
C ARG A 438 -0.31 28.42 -53.22
N PHE A 439 0.38 27.32 -53.00
CA PHE A 439 0.84 26.52 -54.11
C PHE A 439 -0.43 26.05 -54.81
N GLU A 440 -0.80 26.73 -55.89
CA GLU A 440 -1.68 26.14 -56.88
C GLU A 440 -0.93 24.91 -57.40
N ALA A 441 -1.43 23.74 -57.05
CA ALA A 441 -1.00 22.51 -57.69
C ALA A 441 -1.39 22.64 -59.16
N GLY A 442 -0.42 23.00 -60.00
CA GLY A 442 -0.59 22.92 -61.45
C GLY A 442 -0.87 21.46 -61.82
N ASP A 443 -1.95 21.24 -62.57
CA ASP A 443 -2.42 19.94 -63.08
C ASP A 443 -1.46 19.26 -64.08
N ASP A 444 -0.18 19.63 -64.09
CA ASP A 444 0.81 19.18 -65.08
C ASP A 444 1.90 18.30 -64.47
N ALA A 445 1.49 17.21 -63.82
CA ALA A 445 2.38 16.09 -63.52
C ALA A 445 1.74 14.78 -63.96
N LYS A 446 1.75 14.51 -65.27
CA LYS A 446 1.68 13.13 -65.77
C LYS A 446 2.94 12.41 -65.30
N GLY A 447 2.81 11.55 -64.29
CA GLY A 447 3.87 10.68 -63.83
C GLY A 447 4.41 9.78 -64.96
N PRO A 448 5.68 9.36 -64.88
CA PRO A 448 6.28 8.49 -65.88
C PRO A 448 5.58 7.12 -65.90
N ARG A 449 5.42 6.54 -67.10
CA ARG A 449 4.80 5.22 -67.33
C ARG A 449 5.73 4.12 -66.80
N GLU A 450 5.14 3.05 -66.27
CA GLU A 450 5.79 1.90 -65.61
C GLU A 450 6.73 1.04 -66.49
N ASP A 451 7.05 1.43 -67.72
CA ASP A 451 7.80 0.58 -68.65
C ASP A 451 9.34 0.76 -68.62
N ASP A 452 9.88 1.74 -67.85
CA ASP A 452 11.31 2.09 -67.89
C ASP A 452 12.18 1.52 -66.72
N ILE A 453 11.68 0.56 -65.92
CA ILE A 453 12.43 0.00 -64.76
C ILE A 453 13.16 -1.33 -65.08
N ARG A 454 13.36 -1.68 -66.36
CA ARG A 454 14.15 -2.88 -66.72
C ARG A 454 15.19 -2.63 -67.80
N ALA A 455 16.18 -1.80 -67.48
CA ALA A 455 17.49 -1.85 -68.15
C ALA A 455 18.54 -1.17 -67.27
N GLU A 456 18.99 -1.85 -66.22
CA GLU A 456 20.35 -1.79 -65.64
C GLU A 456 20.42 -2.67 -64.38
N LEU A 457 20.42 -3.99 -64.62
CA LEU A 457 21.02 -4.99 -63.73
C LEU A 457 22.15 -5.68 -64.48
#